data_AF-A0A7C3K5S8-F1
#
_entry.id   AF-A0A7C3K5S8-F1
#
_cell.length_a   1.000
_cell.length_b   1.000
_cell.length_c   1.000
_cell.angle_alpha   90.00
_cell.angle_beta   90.00
_cell.angle_gamma   90.00
#
_symmetry.space_group_name_H-M   'P 1'
#
loop_
_entity.id
_entity.type
_entity.pdbx_description
1 polymer ?
#
loop_
_entity_poly.entity_id
_entity_poly.type
_entity_poly.pdbx_seq_one_letter_code
_entity_poly.pdbx_strand_id
1 'polypeptide(L)'
;MADYDVFEYVLPGESAEVYATNALRILKDLKAEFPDTFRNFAAPSEVLTLSGARAFDTYYELGPDKDEAYKQRLRELLMKHDVLFIDETLPVLGEKNEDNCYSIVHLDALKTIPQTYQNLPFWQSFDHTQMRQDSDFFLWWMAWRDGMYTRSDNWQNGLLNSWLAGYLPVAHDMTFGVLLGYPGEAIVGAIVDQTDGSHKTTDAKIHHADKYDGAQPVYNFPAELAENPTIVAHQKLWSDILDAVYRDPMFADED
;
A
#
# COMPACT_ATOMS: atom_id res chain seq x y z
N MET A 1 -18.34 -4.92 -25.93
CA MET A 1 -17.78 -4.69 -24.59
C MET A 1 -16.60 -5.62 -24.49
N ALA A 2 -15.41 -5.12 -24.16
CA ALA A 2 -14.36 -6.02 -23.70
C ALA A 2 -14.87 -6.58 -22.38
N ASP A 3 -15.06 -7.90 -22.29
CA ASP A 3 -15.19 -8.57 -21.01
C ASP A 3 -13.84 -8.40 -20.33
N TYR A 4 -13.70 -7.30 -19.59
CA TYR A 4 -12.66 -7.21 -18.59
C TYR A 4 -13.07 -8.26 -17.56
N ASP A 5 -12.35 -9.38 -17.53
CA ASP A 5 -12.40 -10.31 -16.40
C ASP A 5 -12.03 -9.49 -15.17
N VAL A 6 -13.04 -8.90 -14.53
CA VAL A 6 -12.88 -8.09 -13.32
C VAL A 6 -12.25 -9.02 -12.32
N PHE A 7 -10.96 -8.83 -12.07
CA PHE A 7 -10.21 -9.64 -11.13
C PHE A 7 -10.97 -9.63 -9.80
N GLU A 8 -11.45 -10.79 -9.36
CA GLU A 8 -12.27 -10.89 -8.16
C GLU A 8 -11.48 -10.37 -6.96
N TYR A 9 -11.94 -9.26 -6.40
CA TYR A 9 -11.39 -8.74 -5.17
C TYR A 9 -11.77 -9.66 -4.02
N VAL A 10 -10.76 -10.10 -3.27
CA VAL A 10 -10.93 -10.95 -2.09
C VAL A 10 -10.88 -10.04 -0.88
N LEU A 11 -12.05 -9.79 -0.28
CA LEU A 11 -12.13 -9.13 1.01
C LEU A 11 -11.28 -9.92 2.02
N PRO A 12 -10.53 -9.22 2.88
CA PRO A 12 -9.91 -9.87 4.01
C PRO A 12 -10.94 -10.66 4.82
N GLY A 13 -10.58 -11.85 5.30
CA GLY A 13 -11.53 -12.81 5.88
C GLY A 13 -12.08 -12.42 7.26
N GLU A 14 -11.50 -11.42 7.91
CA GLU A 14 -11.86 -10.97 9.26
C GLU A 14 -12.82 -9.77 9.23
N SER A 15 -13.42 -9.45 10.39
CA SER A 15 -14.30 -8.29 10.52
C SER A 15 -13.53 -6.97 10.70
N ALA A 16 -14.17 -5.84 10.39
CA ALA A 16 -13.63 -4.51 10.64
C ALA A 16 -13.18 -4.31 12.11
N GLU A 17 -13.88 -4.91 13.07
CA GLU A 17 -13.57 -4.82 14.50
C GLU A 17 -12.24 -5.51 14.85
N VAL A 18 -11.95 -6.66 14.22
CA VAL A 18 -10.67 -7.37 14.40
C VAL A 18 -9.52 -6.54 13.85
N TYR A 19 -9.67 -6.02 12.62
CA TYR A 19 -8.69 -5.13 12.01
C TYR A 19 -8.46 -3.86 12.84
N ALA A 20 -9.53 -3.20 13.28
CA ALA A 20 -9.43 -2.01 14.12
C ALA A 20 -8.72 -2.31 15.45
N THR A 21 -9.04 -3.44 16.10
CA THR A 21 -8.38 -3.88 17.33
C THR A 21 -6.87 -4.07 17.12
N ASN A 22 -6.49 -4.67 16.00
CA ASN A 22 -5.08 -4.85 15.63
C ASN A 22 -4.38 -3.50 15.47
N ALA A 23 -4.92 -2.59 14.67
CA ALA A 23 -4.34 -1.25 14.48
C ALA A 23 -4.23 -0.49 15.81
N LEU A 24 -5.30 -0.47 16.61
CA LEU A 24 -5.32 0.21 17.91
C LEU A 24 -4.25 -0.31 18.86
N ARG A 25 -3.98 -1.62 18.87
CA ARG A 25 -2.91 -2.21 19.69
C ARG A 25 -1.54 -1.64 19.31
N ILE A 26 -1.25 -1.57 18.01
CA ILE A 26 0.05 -1.06 17.51
C ILE A 26 0.16 0.44 17.76
N LEU A 27 -0.89 1.19 17.46
CA LEU A 27 -0.95 2.64 17.63
C LEU A 27 -0.80 3.07 19.10
N LYS A 28 -1.31 2.27 20.05
CA LYS A 28 -1.11 2.50 21.48
C LYS A 28 0.35 2.30 21.90
N ASP A 29 0.99 1.24 21.41
CA ASP A 29 2.42 1.00 21.66
C ASP A 29 3.26 2.12 21.01
N LEU A 30 2.94 2.55 19.78
CA LEU A 30 3.57 3.70 19.11
C LEU A 30 3.39 5.01 19.88
N LYS A 31 2.18 5.34 20.33
CA LYS A 31 1.92 6.57 21.10
C LYS A 31 2.68 6.59 22.43
N ALA A 32 2.85 5.43 23.06
CA ALA A 32 3.56 5.32 24.33
C ALA A 32 5.08 5.47 24.18
N GLU A 33 5.67 4.87 23.13
CA GLU A 33 7.13 4.81 22.96
C GLU A 33 7.69 5.89 22.02
N PHE A 34 6.88 6.35 21.07
CA PHE A 34 7.23 7.27 19.98
C PHE A 34 6.15 8.37 19.77
N PRO A 35 5.79 9.15 20.81
CA PRO A 35 4.70 10.12 20.73
C PRO A 35 4.93 11.21 19.67
N ASP A 36 6.19 11.49 19.32
CA ASP A 36 6.59 12.48 18.32
C ASP A 36 6.39 12.04 16.87
N THR A 37 6.30 10.73 16.60
CA THR A 37 6.05 10.17 15.27
C THR A 37 4.69 9.47 15.16
N PHE A 38 3.95 9.35 16.27
CA PHE A 38 2.61 8.79 16.31
C PHE A 38 1.70 9.33 15.21
N ARG A 39 1.73 10.65 14.97
CA ARG A 39 0.88 11.30 13.96
C ARG A 39 1.12 10.76 12.55
N ASN A 40 2.37 10.41 12.22
CA ASN A 40 2.72 9.83 10.91
C ASN A 40 2.10 8.43 10.74
N PHE A 41 1.96 7.68 11.82
CA PHE A 41 1.30 6.36 11.80
C PHE A 41 -0.22 6.41 11.98
N ALA A 42 -0.76 7.56 12.37
CA ALA A 42 -2.20 7.78 12.55
C ALA A 42 -2.93 8.10 11.25
N ALA A 43 -2.19 8.37 10.16
CA ALA A 43 -2.77 8.61 8.86
C ALA A 43 -3.51 7.37 8.32
N PRO A 44 -4.57 7.54 7.50
CA PRO A 44 -5.52 6.46 7.26
C PRO A 44 -4.92 5.29 6.47
N SER A 45 -3.96 5.55 5.59
CA SER A 45 -3.24 4.52 4.84
C SER A 45 -2.42 3.60 5.75
N GLU A 46 -1.76 4.19 6.74
CA GLU A 46 -0.95 3.50 7.73
C GLU A 46 -1.85 2.73 8.68
N VAL A 47 -2.95 3.32 9.14
CA VAL A 47 -3.95 2.62 9.97
C VAL A 47 -4.45 1.36 9.26
N LEU A 48 -4.77 1.45 7.97
CA LEU A 48 -5.20 0.29 7.20
C LEU A 48 -4.09 -0.76 7.05
N THR A 49 -2.83 -0.35 6.96
CA THR A 49 -1.69 -1.27 6.85
C THR A 49 -1.36 -1.91 8.19
N LEU A 50 -1.31 -1.14 9.27
CA LEU A 50 -1.14 -1.59 10.65
C LEU A 50 -2.28 -2.53 11.09
N SER A 51 -3.49 -2.35 10.57
CA SER A 51 -4.59 -3.25 10.87
C SER A 51 -4.38 -4.65 10.27
N GLY A 52 -3.65 -4.75 9.15
CA GLY A 52 -3.52 -5.94 8.32
C GLY A 52 -4.61 -6.06 7.25
N ALA A 53 -5.47 -5.04 7.07
CA ALA A 53 -6.42 -4.97 5.96
C ALA A 53 -5.74 -4.61 4.63
N ARG A 54 -4.53 -4.03 4.71
CA ARG A 54 -3.65 -3.66 3.61
C ARG A 54 -2.24 -4.19 3.88
N ALA A 55 -1.54 -4.69 2.86
CA ALA A 55 -0.25 -5.34 3.06
C ALA A 55 0.93 -4.38 3.03
N PHE A 56 0.83 -3.25 2.34
CA PHE A 56 1.95 -2.34 2.11
C PHE A 56 1.55 -0.88 2.17
N ASP A 57 2.44 -0.04 2.66
CA ASP A 57 2.34 1.41 2.58
C ASP A 57 3.71 2.07 2.44
N THR A 58 3.81 3.20 1.74
CA THR A 58 5.11 3.67 1.26
C THR A 58 5.29 5.19 1.22
N TYR A 59 6.55 5.61 1.32
CA TYR A 59 7.04 6.97 1.10
C TYR A 59 6.61 8.00 2.14
N TYR A 60 6.87 7.71 3.42
CA TYR A 60 6.58 8.63 4.51
C TYR A 60 7.84 9.20 5.14
N GLU A 61 7.77 10.46 5.56
CA GLU A 61 8.90 11.13 6.21
C GLU A 61 8.83 10.92 7.74
N LEU A 62 9.89 10.37 8.34
CA LEU A 62 10.05 10.37 9.80
C LEU A 62 10.64 11.69 10.35
N GLY A 63 11.24 12.49 9.46
CA GLY A 63 12.02 13.68 9.81
C GLY A 63 13.53 13.42 9.94
N PRO A 64 14.36 14.47 9.75
CA PRO A 64 15.82 14.35 9.76
C PRO A 64 16.43 14.16 11.15
N ASP A 65 15.66 14.39 12.22
CA ASP A 65 16.12 14.31 13.62
C ASP A 65 16.09 12.90 14.21
N LYS A 66 15.56 11.91 13.49
CA LYS A 66 15.48 10.51 13.95
C LYS A 66 16.75 9.75 13.62
N ASP A 67 17.58 9.51 14.64
CA ASP A 67 18.82 8.76 14.51
C ASP A 67 18.61 7.24 14.31
N GLU A 68 19.69 6.51 14.00
CA GLU A 68 19.62 5.07 13.78
C GLU A 68 19.19 4.27 15.02
N ALA A 69 19.46 4.78 16.23
CA ALA A 69 19.01 4.13 17.45
C ALA A 69 17.50 4.28 17.63
N TYR A 70 16.93 5.44 17.28
CA TYR A 70 15.50 5.67 17.23
C TYR A 70 14.83 4.73 16.22
N LYS A 71 15.32 4.71 14.98
CA LYS A 71 14.79 3.84 13.92
C LYS A 71 14.89 2.36 14.30
N GLN A 72 15.98 1.93 14.92
CA GLN A 72 16.14 0.55 15.34
C GLN A 72 15.09 0.13 16.38
N ARG A 73 14.81 0.99 17.37
CA ARG A 73 13.73 0.71 18.34
C ARG A 73 12.36 0.71 17.68
N LEU A 74 12.11 1.61 16.74
CA LEU A 74 10.86 1.65 15.98
C LEU A 74 10.67 0.36 15.16
N ARG A 75 11.72 -0.12 14.49
CA ARG A 75 11.74 -1.42 13.80
C ARG A 75 11.41 -2.56 14.76
N GLU A 76 12.02 -2.58 15.94
CA GLU A 76 11.77 -3.62 16.96
C GLU A 76 10.32 -3.60 17.45
N LEU A 77 9.76 -2.42 17.69
CA LEU A 77 8.35 -2.26 18.08
C LEU A 77 7.42 -2.76 16.97
N LEU A 78 7.60 -2.30 15.74
CA LEU A 78 6.74 -2.69 14.62
C LEU A 78 6.86 -4.20 14.32
N MET A 79 8.07 -4.78 14.40
CA MET A 79 8.28 -6.20 14.19
C MET A 79 7.63 -7.09 15.25
N LYS A 80 7.46 -6.62 16.50
CA LYS A 80 6.66 -7.32 17.54
C LYS A 80 5.20 -7.51 17.10
N HIS A 81 4.74 -6.71 16.15
CA HIS A 81 3.40 -6.74 15.57
C HIS A 81 3.38 -7.28 14.13
N ASP A 82 4.45 -7.96 13.69
CA ASP A 82 4.58 -8.48 12.32
C ASP A 82 4.49 -7.39 11.23
N VAL A 83 4.84 -6.15 11.60
CA VAL A 83 4.98 -5.03 10.68
C VAL A 83 6.46 -4.75 10.45
N LEU A 84 6.90 -4.94 9.20
CA LEU A 84 8.23 -4.57 8.79
C LEU A 84 8.29 -3.07 8.53
N PHE A 85 9.33 -2.44 9.05
CA PHE A 85 9.67 -1.04 8.77
C PHE A 85 10.90 -1.01 7.87
N ILE A 86 10.77 -0.32 6.74
CA ILE A 86 11.78 -0.29 5.68
C ILE A 86 12.22 1.14 5.47
N ASP A 87 13.52 1.38 5.65
CA ASP A 87 14.13 2.65 5.30
C ASP A 87 14.19 2.77 3.77
N GLU A 88 13.52 3.79 3.24
CA GLU A 88 13.61 4.11 1.83
C GLU A 88 14.75 5.12 1.64
N THR A 89 15.74 4.73 0.85
CA THR A 89 16.67 5.70 0.27
C THR A 89 16.08 6.10 -1.08
N LEU A 90 15.41 7.24 -1.16
CA LEU A 90 14.87 7.75 -2.42
C LEU A 90 16.00 8.44 -3.20
N PRO A 91 16.46 7.90 -4.35
CA PRO A 91 17.47 8.56 -5.18
C PRO A 91 16.90 9.72 -6.03
N VAL A 92 15.57 9.95 -5.99
CA VAL A 92 14.83 10.60 -7.10
C VAL A 92 14.62 12.12 -6.94
N LEU A 93 14.87 12.71 -5.79
CA LEU A 93 14.83 14.18 -5.66
C LEU A 93 16.27 14.69 -5.63
N GLY A 94 16.81 14.98 -6.81
CA GLY A 94 18.12 15.61 -6.94
C GLY A 94 18.24 16.78 -5.98
N GLU A 95 19.35 16.77 -5.22
CA GLU A 95 19.66 17.56 -4.01
C GLU A 95 19.48 16.75 -2.72
N LYS A 96 20.37 17.03 -1.76
CA LYS A 96 20.52 16.30 -0.51
C LYS A 96 19.27 16.48 0.37
N ASN A 97 18.18 15.77 0.10
CA ASN A 97 17.12 15.66 1.08
C ASN A 97 17.56 14.63 2.12
N GLU A 98 17.92 15.16 3.29
CA GLU A 98 18.23 14.47 4.55
C GLU A 98 16.96 13.82 5.17
N ASP A 99 15.89 13.71 4.38
CA ASP A 99 14.59 13.24 4.84
C ASP A 99 14.60 11.72 4.90
N ASN A 100 14.64 11.19 6.12
CA ASN A 100 14.51 9.78 6.41
C ASN A 100 13.12 9.29 5.99
N CYS A 101 13.03 8.75 4.78
CA CYS A 101 11.80 8.17 4.28
C CYS A 101 11.64 6.71 4.75
N TYR A 102 10.41 6.26 4.86
CA TYR A 102 10.09 4.88 5.21
C TYR A 102 8.87 4.34 4.47
N SER A 103 8.82 3.01 4.43
CA SER A 103 7.65 2.22 4.08
C SER A 103 7.37 1.22 5.20
N ILE A 104 6.13 0.74 5.28
CA ILE A 104 5.75 -0.35 6.17
C ILE A 104 5.07 -1.49 5.41
N VAL A 105 5.30 -2.72 5.86
CA VAL A 105 4.68 -3.93 5.30
C VAL A 105 4.09 -4.75 6.43
N HIS A 106 2.81 -5.08 6.35
CA HIS A 106 2.22 -6.05 7.27
C HIS A 106 2.42 -7.47 6.72
N LEU A 107 3.28 -8.24 7.38
CA LEU A 107 3.76 -9.53 6.85
C LEU A 107 2.65 -10.57 6.70
N ASP A 108 1.68 -10.59 7.62
CA ASP A 108 0.56 -11.52 7.51
C ASP A 108 -0.41 -11.15 6.39
N ALA A 109 -0.75 -9.87 6.23
CA ALA A 109 -1.56 -9.39 5.11
C ALA A 109 -0.91 -9.74 3.76
N LEU A 110 0.42 -9.63 3.67
CA LEU A 110 1.19 -10.01 2.49
C LEU A 110 0.98 -11.49 2.11
N LYS A 111 0.87 -12.40 3.09
CA LYS A 111 0.60 -13.84 2.86
C LYS A 111 -0.83 -14.13 2.40
N THR A 112 -1.77 -13.20 2.62
CA THR A 112 -3.17 -13.36 2.23
C THR A 112 -3.45 -12.97 0.77
N ILE A 113 -2.47 -12.40 0.07
CA ILE A 113 -2.60 -12.05 -1.35
C ILE A 113 -2.94 -13.30 -2.16
N PRO A 114 -4.11 -13.34 -2.84
CA PRO A 114 -4.55 -14.54 -3.54
C PRO A 114 -3.53 -15.05 -4.55
N GLN A 115 -3.35 -16.37 -4.60
CA GLN A 115 -2.37 -17.03 -5.47
C GLN A 115 -2.56 -16.69 -6.95
N THR A 116 -3.78 -16.40 -7.39
CA THR A 116 -4.08 -15.94 -8.75
C THR A 116 -3.30 -14.69 -9.12
N TYR A 117 -3.16 -13.73 -8.20
CA TYR A 117 -2.36 -12.51 -8.43
C TYR A 117 -0.87 -12.82 -8.49
N GLN A 118 -0.40 -13.76 -7.67
CA GLN A 118 1.00 -14.21 -7.67
C GLN A 118 1.41 -14.88 -8.99
N ASN A 119 0.44 -15.43 -9.74
CA ASN A 119 0.66 -16.11 -11.01
C ASN A 119 0.54 -15.20 -12.24
N LEU A 120 0.32 -13.89 -12.07
CA LEU A 120 0.18 -12.99 -13.21
C LEU A 120 1.49 -12.90 -14.00
N PRO A 121 1.45 -12.83 -15.35
CA PRO A 121 2.67 -12.87 -16.18
C PRO A 121 3.72 -11.81 -15.83
N PHE A 122 3.29 -10.64 -15.35
CA PHE A 122 4.20 -9.57 -14.93
C PHE A 122 4.83 -9.83 -13.55
N TRP A 123 4.15 -10.54 -12.64
CA TRP A 123 4.76 -11.06 -11.41
C TRP A 123 5.84 -12.09 -11.75
N GLN A 124 5.59 -12.88 -12.79
CA GLN A 124 6.54 -13.90 -13.27
C GLN A 124 7.72 -13.35 -14.10
N SER A 125 7.63 -12.09 -14.54
CA SER A 125 8.60 -11.46 -15.45
C SER A 125 9.88 -10.98 -14.76
N PHE A 126 9.91 -10.98 -13.43
CA PHE A 126 11.12 -10.72 -12.65
C PHE A 126 11.85 -12.03 -12.44
N ASP A 127 13.08 -12.10 -12.97
CA ASP A 127 13.85 -13.34 -13.16
C ASP A 127 13.90 -14.23 -11.91
N HIS A 128 13.02 -15.23 -11.89
CA HIS A 128 12.94 -16.26 -10.86
C HIS A 128 14.19 -17.15 -10.80
N THR A 129 15.09 -17.11 -11.78
CA THR A 129 16.23 -18.05 -11.81
C THR A 129 17.26 -17.78 -10.71
N GLN A 130 17.23 -16.60 -10.08
CA GLN A 130 18.03 -16.31 -8.88
C GLN A 130 17.28 -16.55 -7.56
N MET A 131 15.95 -16.66 -7.59
CA MET A 131 15.12 -16.87 -6.41
C MET A 131 14.58 -18.29 -6.42
N ARG A 132 15.24 -19.16 -5.65
CA ARG A 132 14.90 -20.59 -5.53
C ARG A 132 13.41 -20.76 -5.23
N GLN A 133 12.85 -21.88 -5.68
CA GLN A 133 11.45 -22.29 -5.49
C GLN A 133 10.98 -22.38 -4.03
N ASP A 134 11.88 -22.20 -3.06
CA ASP A 134 11.61 -22.16 -1.61
C ASP A 134 11.72 -20.73 -1.01
N SER A 135 11.82 -19.69 -1.85
CA SER A 135 11.92 -18.32 -1.35
C SER A 135 10.58 -17.84 -0.78
N ASP A 136 10.63 -17.32 0.45
CA ASP A 136 9.50 -16.64 1.10
C ASP A 136 8.97 -15.55 0.16
N PHE A 137 7.65 -15.49 -0.03
CA PHE A 137 6.97 -14.51 -0.89
C PHE A 137 7.44 -13.06 -0.61
N PHE A 138 7.80 -12.80 0.65
CA PHE A 138 8.44 -11.57 1.09
C PHE A 138 9.76 -11.25 0.37
N LEU A 139 10.66 -12.23 0.20
CA LEU A 139 11.95 -12.02 -0.48
C LEU A 139 11.74 -11.71 -1.96
N TRP A 140 10.80 -12.41 -2.61
CA TRP A 140 10.41 -12.10 -3.98
C TRP A 140 9.89 -10.67 -4.10
N TRP A 141 9.00 -10.25 -3.19
CA TRP A 141 8.44 -8.91 -3.19
C TRP A 141 9.53 -7.83 -3.04
N MET A 142 10.48 -8.03 -2.12
CA MET A 142 11.63 -7.13 -1.94
C MET A 142 12.46 -7.00 -3.22
N ALA A 143 12.79 -8.11 -3.88
CA ALA A 143 13.57 -8.07 -5.11
C ALA A 143 12.79 -7.48 -6.29
N TRP A 144 11.48 -7.71 -6.36
CA TRP A 144 10.60 -7.05 -7.32
C TRP A 144 10.63 -5.54 -7.12
N ARG A 145 10.41 -5.09 -5.88
CA ARG A 145 10.41 -3.67 -5.50
C ARG A 145 11.73 -3.00 -5.84
N ASP A 146 12.86 -3.59 -5.45
CA ASP A 146 14.20 -3.07 -5.75
C ASP A 146 14.48 -3.04 -7.25
N GLY A 147 14.00 -4.05 -7.99
CA GLY A 147 14.05 -4.10 -9.45
C GLY A 147 13.22 -3.01 -10.13
N MET A 148 12.07 -2.66 -9.57
CA MET A 148 11.22 -1.56 -10.06
C MET A 148 11.88 -0.20 -9.82
N TYR A 149 12.43 0.06 -8.63
CA TYR A 149 13.16 1.28 -8.33
C TYR A 149 14.37 1.47 -9.26
N THR A 150 15.22 0.46 -9.36
CA THR A 150 16.42 0.49 -10.22
C THR A 150 16.07 0.74 -11.70
N ARG A 151 14.90 0.26 -12.13
CA ARG A 151 14.39 0.51 -13.48
C ARG A 151 13.79 1.91 -13.62
N SER A 152 13.11 2.44 -12.60
CA SER A 152 12.56 3.80 -12.60
C SER A 152 13.62 4.89 -12.79
N ASP A 153 14.81 4.73 -12.21
CA ASP A 153 15.97 5.61 -12.46
C ASP A 153 16.46 5.54 -13.92
N ASN A 154 16.34 4.37 -14.55
CA ASN A 154 16.62 4.19 -15.98
C ASN A 154 15.48 4.73 -16.88
N TRP A 155 14.25 4.82 -16.35
CA TRP A 155 13.08 5.36 -17.06
C TRP A 155 13.17 6.88 -17.21
N GLN A 156 13.66 7.59 -16.20
CA GLN A 156 13.90 9.04 -16.27
C GLN A 156 15.02 9.40 -17.27
N ASN A 157 15.93 8.46 -17.55
CA ASN A 157 17.08 8.65 -18.44
C ASN A 157 16.84 8.22 -19.91
N GLY A 158 15.57 8.04 -20.33
CA GLY A 158 15.20 8.00 -21.76
C GLY A 158 15.49 6.70 -22.51
N LEU A 159 15.83 5.60 -21.82
CA LEU A 159 16.06 4.29 -22.43
C LEU A 159 14.89 3.34 -22.19
N LEU A 160 13.74 3.61 -22.83
CA LEU A 160 12.73 2.57 -23.03
C LEU A 160 12.13 2.60 -24.43
N ASN A 161 12.14 1.44 -25.09
CA ASN A 161 11.46 1.23 -26.36
C ASN A 161 9.94 1.46 -26.19
N SER A 162 9.36 2.25 -27.08
CA SER A 162 7.97 2.73 -27.08
C SER A 162 6.87 1.67 -26.93
N TRP A 163 7.14 0.39 -27.19
CA TRP A 163 6.17 -0.70 -27.00
C TRP A 163 6.03 -1.17 -25.54
N LEU A 164 7.05 -0.98 -24.70
CA LEU A 164 7.03 -1.36 -23.28
C LEU A 164 6.39 -0.28 -22.40
N ALA A 165 6.32 0.97 -22.89
CA ALA A 165 5.76 2.11 -22.16
C ALA A 165 4.26 1.98 -21.83
N GLY A 166 3.50 1.16 -22.57
CA GLY A 166 2.09 0.87 -22.27
C GLY A 166 1.87 -0.27 -21.28
N TYR A 167 2.82 -1.21 -21.16
CA TYR A 167 2.67 -2.41 -20.32
C TYR A 167 3.25 -2.24 -18.91
N LEU A 168 4.30 -1.42 -18.76
CA LEU A 168 5.00 -1.24 -17.49
C LEU A 168 4.28 -0.36 -16.46
N PRO A 169 3.64 0.78 -16.82
CA PRO A 169 2.84 1.54 -15.87
C PRO A 169 1.66 0.71 -15.37
N VAL A 170 1.01 -0.03 -16.28
CA VAL A 170 -0.05 -0.98 -15.92
C VAL A 170 0.48 -2.05 -14.97
N ALA A 171 1.60 -2.70 -15.26
CA ALA A 171 2.18 -3.70 -14.35
C ALA A 171 2.62 -3.11 -12.98
N HIS A 172 3.12 -1.88 -12.96
CA HIS A 172 3.46 -1.15 -11.73
C HIS A 172 2.21 -0.91 -10.88
N ASP A 173 1.20 -0.27 -11.46
CA ASP A 173 -0.03 0.11 -10.78
C ASP A 173 -0.85 -1.12 -10.38
N MET A 174 -0.77 -2.20 -11.17
CA MET A 174 -1.34 -3.50 -10.83
C MET A 174 -0.67 -4.14 -9.62
N THR A 175 0.66 -4.24 -9.61
CA THR A 175 1.34 -4.84 -8.46
C THR A 175 1.18 -3.97 -7.21
N PHE A 176 1.24 -2.65 -7.37
CA PHE A 176 1.01 -1.72 -6.28
C PHE A 176 -0.41 -1.88 -5.74
N GLY A 177 -1.44 -1.83 -6.58
CA GLY A 177 -2.83 -2.05 -6.18
C GLY A 177 -3.06 -3.39 -5.48
N VAL A 178 -2.39 -4.47 -5.91
CA VAL A 178 -2.43 -5.77 -5.21
C VAL A 178 -1.85 -5.67 -3.80
N LEU A 179 -0.68 -5.04 -3.64
CA LEU A 179 -0.01 -4.88 -2.35
C LEU A 179 -0.74 -3.90 -1.43
N LEU A 180 -1.42 -2.92 -2.02
CA LEU A 180 -2.23 -1.96 -1.28
C LEU A 180 -3.62 -2.54 -0.91
N GLY A 181 -3.90 -3.78 -1.29
CA GLY A 181 -5.14 -4.47 -0.93
C GLY A 181 -6.35 -4.00 -1.73
N TYR A 182 -6.18 -3.51 -2.96
CA TYR A 182 -7.24 -3.17 -3.93
C TYR A 182 -6.91 -3.60 -5.38
N PRO A 183 -6.57 -4.87 -5.62
CA PRO A 183 -6.11 -5.35 -6.93
C PRO A 183 -7.13 -5.24 -8.06
N GLY A 184 -8.45 -5.16 -7.86
CA GLY A 184 -9.38 -5.15 -9.00
C GLY A 184 -9.41 -3.79 -9.71
N GLU A 185 -9.42 -2.73 -8.92
CA GLU A 185 -9.99 -1.45 -9.32
C GLU A 185 -8.93 -0.43 -9.72
N ALA A 186 -7.80 -0.35 -9.01
CA ALA A 186 -6.67 0.46 -9.46
C ALA A 186 -6.07 -0.07 -10.77
N ILE A 187 -6.22 -1.37 -11.01
CA ILE A 187 -5.89 -2.01 -12.27
C ILE A 187 -6.78 -1.50 -13.38
N VAL A 188 -8.10 -1.48 -13.16
CA VAL A 188 -9.03 -0.99 -14.17
C VAL A 188 -8.91 0.53 -14.32
N GLY A 189 -8.68 1.29 -13.25
CA GLY A 189 -8.40 2.72 -13.30
C GLY A 189 -7.18 3.04 -14.15
N ALA A 190 -6.05 2.37 -13.92
CA ALA A 190 -4.82 2.54 -14.70
C ALA A 190 -4.96 2.10 -16.16
N ILE A 191 -5.75 1.06 -16.43
CA ILE A 191 -6.06 0.61 -17.81
C ILE A 191 -6.98 1.61 -18.52
N VAL A 192 -7.99 2.12 -17.80
CA VAL A 192 -9.02 3.02 -18.34
C VAL A 192 -8.48 4.43 -18.61
N ASP A 193 -7.60 4.94 -17.74
CA ASP A 193 -6.96 6.25 -17.91
C ASP A 193 -6.04 6.28 -19.16
N GLN A 194 -5.58 5.10 -19.61
CA GLN A 194 -4.80 4.95 -20.85
C GLN A 194 -5.67 4.72 -22.11
N THR A 195 -6.97 4.43 -21.97
CA THR A 195 -7.90 4.28 -23.10
C THR A 195 -8.66 5.59 -23.35
N ASP A 196 -8.17 6.36 -24.33
CA ASP A 196 -8.80 7.48 -25.05
C ASP A 196 -9.61 8.57 -24.28
N GLY A 197 -9.65 8.55 -22.94
CA GLY A 197 -10.35 9.50 -22.09
C GLY A 197 -11.88 9.44 -22.17
N SER A 198 -12.47 8.46 -22.86
CA SER A 198 -13.94 8.34 -22.99
C SER A 198 -14.63 7.73 -21.77
N HIS A 199 -13.86 7.03 -20.92
CA HIS A 199 -14.36 6.37 -19.73
C HIS A 199 -14.02 7.20 -18.48
N LYS A 200 -15.05 7.54 -17.70
CA LYS A 200 -14.89 8.33 -16.47
C LYS A 200 -14.60 7.40 -15.30
N THR A 201 -13.53 7.68 -14.58
CA THR A 201 -13.27 7.07 -13.27
C THR A 201 -13.95 7.87 -12.16
N THR A 202 -14.15 7.23 -11.02
CA THR A 202 -14.58 7.85 -9.77
C THR A 202 -13.74 7.31 -8.62
N ASP A 203 -13.49 8.14 -7.63
CA ASP A 203 -12.74 7.78 -6.44
C ASP A 203 -13.61 6.93 -5.51
N ALA A 204 -12.97 6.01 -4.78
CA ALA A 204 -13.63 5.25 -3.73
C ALA A 204 -14.05 6.15 -2.56
N LYS A 205 -15.28 5.93 -2.08
CA LYS A 205 -15.83 6.70 -0.96
C LYS A 205 -15.49 6.00 0.35
N ILE A 206 -14.35 6.37 0.92
CA ILE A 206 -13.88 5.86 2.21
C ILE A 206 -14.03 6.96 3.26
N HIS A 207 -14.78 6.70 4.33
CA HIS A 207 -14.92 7.64 5.42
C HIS A 207 -13.58 7.85 6.12
N HIS A 208 -13.30 9.09 6.54
CA HIS A 208 -12.07 9.48 7.21
C HIS A 208 -10.78 9.32 6.39
N ALA A 209 -10.87 9.13 5.06
CA ALA A 209 -9.71 9.06 4.19
C ALA A 209 -8.89 10.37 4.17
N ASP A 210 -9.47 11.49 4.59
CA ASP A 210 -8.88 12.81 4.68
C ASP A 210 -8.47 13.24 6.09
N LYS A 211 -8.65 12.37 7.10
CA LYS A 211 -8.22 12.66 8.47
C LYS A 211 -6.71 12.49 8.61
N TYR A 212 -6.10 13.34 9.44
CA TYR A 212 -4.66 13.44 9.67
C TYR A 212 -3.88 13.82 8.39
N ASP A 213 -2.89 14.70 8.53
CA ASP A 213 -2.01 15.03 7.40
C ASP A 213 -1.21 13.78 7.02
N GLY A 214 -1.52 13.18 5.87
CA GLY A 214 -0.89 11.94 5.42
C GLY A 214 -1.47 11.41 4.11
N ALA A 215 -0.96 10.27 3.63
CA ALA A 215 -1.43 9.73 2.37
C ALA A 215 -2.84 9.17 2.54
N GLN A 216 -3.72 9.59 1.64
CA GLN A 216 -5.10 9.13 1.63
C GLN A 216 -5.18 7.74 0.98
N PRO A 217 -5.98 6.80 1.53
CA PRO A 217 -6.24 5.52 0.88
C PRO A 217 -7.19 5.73 -0.29
N VAL A 218 -6.68 6.27 -1.40
CA VAL A 218 -7.46 6.59 -2.59
C VAL A 218 -7.16 5.57 -3.67
N TYR A 219 -8.22 5.00 -4.23
CA TYR A 219 -8.18 4.26 -5.48
C TYR A 219 -9.40 4.60 -6.31
N ASN A 220 -9.24 4.52 -7.63
CA ASN A 220 -10.24 4.97 -8.58
C ASN A 220 -10.71 3.76 -9.40
N PHE A 221 -11.99 3.75 -9.76
CA PHE A 221 -12.60 2.72 -10.60
C PHE A 221 -13.54 3.34 -11.64
N PRO A 222 -13.88 2.64 -12.74
CA PRO A 222 -14.86 3.13 -13.70
C PRO A 222 -16.20 3.42 -13.04
N ALA A 223 -16.82 4.55 -13.39
CA ALA A 223 -18.06 4.99 -12.77
C ALA A 223 -19.20 3.96 -12.85
N GLU A 224 -19.23 3.12 -13.89
CA GLU A 224 -20.18 2.02 -14.05
C GLU A 224 -20.06 0.90 -13.00
N LEU A 225 -18.91 0.78 -12.34
CA LEU A 225 -18.68 -0.19 -11.26
C LEU A 225 -19.06 0.36 -9.87
N ALA A 226 -19.59 1.58 -9.77
CA ALA A 226 -19.92 2.18 -8.46
C ALA A 226 -20.87 1.34 -7.60
N GLU A 227 -21.75 0.56 -8.24
CA GLU A 227 -22.70 -0.34 -7.56
C GLU A 227 -22.20 -1.80 -7.52
N ASN A 228 -20.95 -2.06 -7.90
CA ASN A 228 -20.35 -3.38 -7.78
C ASN A 228 -20.32 -3.80 -6.30
N PRO A 229 -20.94 -4.93 -5.91
CA PRO A 229 -21.03 -5.34 -4.51
C PRO A 229 -19.68 -5.45 -3.81
N THR A 230 -18.65 -5.83 -4.56
CA THR A 230 -17.30 -5.99 -4.03
C THR A 230 -16.65 -4.64 -3.72
N ILE A 231 -16.82 -3.65 -4.59
CA ILE A 231 -16.37 -2.26 -4.36
C ILE A 231 -17.09 -1.66 -3.16
N VAL A 232 -18.41 -1.81 -3.10
CA VAL A 232 -19.23 -1.30 -2.00
C VAL A 232 -18.81 -1.96 -0.67
N ALA A 233 -18.57 -3.27 -0.67
CA ALA A 233 -18.13 -3.97 0.53
C ALA A 233 -16.72 -3.55 0.97
N HIS A 234 -15.82 -3.26 0.04
CA HIS A 234 -14.49 -2.76 0.34
C HIS A 234 -14.51 -1.37 0.96
N GLN A 235 -15.21 -0.42 0.32
CA GLN A 235 -15.42 0.92 0.85
C GLN A 235 -15.99 0.88 2.26
N LYS A 236 -16.96 0.00 2.49
CA LYS A 236 -17.56 -0.21 3.80
C LYS A 236 -16.54 -0.75 4.81
N LEU A 237 -15.79 -1.80 4.46
CA LEU A 237 -14.81 -2.41 5.36
C LEU A 237 -13.78 -1.40 5.83
N TRP A 238 -13.15 -0.67 4.90
CA TRP A 238 -12.14 0.32 5.25
C TRP A 238 -12.72 1.48 6.05
N SER A 239 -13.91 1.98 5.65
CA SER A 239 -14.61 3.01 6.43
C SER A 239 -14.89 2.54 7.86
N ASP A 240 -15.39 1.32 8.03
CA ASP A 240 -15.71 0.75 9.35
C ASP A 240 -14.45 0.59 10.22
N ILE A 241 -13.30 0.22 9.62
CA ILE A 241 -12.01 0.12 10.32
C ILE A 241 -11.58 1.50 10.82
N LEU A 242 -11.52 2.48 9.93
CA LEU A 242 -11.09 3.84 10.25
C LEU A 242 -12.05 4.48 11.27
N ASP A 243 -13.35 4.31 11.11
CA ASP A 243 -14.36 4.73 12.07
C ASP A 243 -14.11 4.13 13.46
N ALA A 244 -13.85 2.82 13.54
CA ALA A 244 -13.61 2.15 14.81
C ALA A 244 -12.31 2.61 15.47
N VAL A 245 -11.25 2.80 14.68
CA VAL A 245 -9.95 3.31 15.16
C VAL A 245 -10.09 4.74 15.66
N TYR A 246 -10.62 5.67 14.85
CA TYR A 246 -10.68 7.08 15.19
C TYR A 246 -11.75 7.46 16.22
N ARG A 247 -12.59 6.53 16.65
CA ARG A 247 -13.46 6.68 17.83
C ARG A 247 -12.73 6.38 19.15
N ASP A 248 -11.54 5.79 19.11
CA ASP A 248 -10.78 5.51 20.33
C ASP A 248 -10.37 6.83 21.03
N PRO A 249 -10.48 6.92 22.36
CA PRO A 249 -10.13 8.13 23.11
C PRO A 249 -8.71 8.64 22.89
N MET A 250 -7.77 7.81 22.44
CA MET A 250 -6.41 8.26 22.15
C MET A 250 -6.33 9.33 21.05
N PHE A 251 -7.40 9.49 20.26
CA PHE A 251 -7.51 10.50 19.20
C PHE A 251 -8.36 11.73 19.62
N ALA A 252 -8.87 11.79 20.84
CA ALA A 252 -9.77 12.86 21.27
C ALA A 252 -9.11 14.25 21.40
N ASP A 253 -7.78 14.30 21.49
CA ASP A 253 -6.99 15.53 21.69
C ASP A 253 -6.26 16.01 20.41
N GLU A 254 -6.50 15.36 19.26
CA GLU A 254 -5.75 15.60 18.01
C GLU A 254 -6.52 16.41 16.95
N ASP A 255 -7.75 16.88 17.28
CA ASP A 255 -8.61 17.74 16.45
C ASP A 255 -8.31 19.25 16.61
#